data_AF-A0A0G0AXA0-F1
#
_entry.id   AF-A0A0G0AXA0-F1
#
_cell.length_a   1.000
_cell.length_b   1.000
_cell.length_c   1.000
_cell.angle_alpha   90.00
_cell.angle_beta   90.00
_cell.angle_gamma   90.00
#
_symmetry.space_group_name_H-M   'P 1'
#
loop_
_entity.id
_entity.type
_entity.pdbx_description
1 polymer ?
#
loop_
_entity_poly.entity_id
_entity_poly.type
_entity_poly.pdbx_seq_one_letter_code
_entity_poly.pdbx_strand_id
1 'polypeptide(L)' 'MMLSMVEKSHPTYAEVTDVANAVFDGADVLMLSDETSVGKYPLECVKTMKKIIDKANSVLNPNALMYNQSYEKHK' A
#
# COMPACT_ATOMS: atom_id res chain seq x y z
N MET A 1 4.12 -7.62 -5.76
CA MET A 1 2.71 -7.14 -5.77
C MET A 1 2.54 -5.93 -6.68
N MET A 2 3.55 -5.09 -6.84
CA MET A 2 3.52 -3.89 -7.69
C MET A 2 4.67 -3.92 -8.70
N LEU A 3 4.89 -5.09 -9.33
CA LEU A 3 6.06 -5.39 -10.16
C LEU A 3 6.30 -4.37 -11.27
N SER A 4 5.24 -3.80 -11.85
CA SER A 4 5.36 -2.77 -12.88
C SER A 4 6.09 -1.52 -12.37
N MET A 5 6.08 -1.28 -11.05
CA MET A 5 6.77 -0.16 -10.42
C MET A 5 8.29 -0.34 -10.30
N VAL A 6 8.84 -1.51 -10.64
CA VAL A 6 10.29 -1.66 -10.83
C VAL A 6 10.78 -0.71 -11.93
N GLU A 7 10.00 -0.58 -13.01
CA GLU A 7 10.36 0.21 -14.20
C GLU A 7 9.51 1.47 -14.40
N LYS A 8 8.32 1.55 -13.81
CA LYS A 8 7.36 2.65 -13.98
C LYS A 8 7.11 3.39 -12.66
N SER A 9 6.77 4.66 -12.72
CA SER A 9 6.49 5.46 -11.52
C SER A 9 5.11 5.23 -10.90
N HIS A 10 4.26 4.42 -11.54
CA HIS A 10 2.89 4.15 -11.10
C HIS A 10 2.45 2.72 -11.46
N PRO A 11 1.64 2.07 -10.61
CA PRO A 11 1.18 0.70 -10.82
C PRO A 11 0.11 0.62 -11.90
N THR A 12 -0.16 -0.61 -12.33
CA THR A 12 -1.34 -0.96 -13.13
C THR A 12 -2.59 -1.04 -12.26
N TYR A 13 -3.77 -0.97 -12.88
CA TYR A 13 -5.03 -1.19 -12.17
C TYR A 13 -5.10 -2.55 -11.47
N ALA A 14 -4.56 -3.60 -12.10
CA ALA A 14 -4.56 -4.96 -11.54
C ALA A 14 -3.77 -5.03 -10.23
N GLU A 15 -2.58 -4.42 -10.18
CA GLU A 15 -1.75 -4.39 -8.97
C GLU A 15 -2.38 -3.57 -7.85
N VAL A 16 -3.09 -2.48 -8.19
CA VAL A 16 -3.85 -1.71 -7.21
C VAL A 16 -4.96 -2.57 -6.59
N THR A 17 -5.71 -3.31 -7.42
CA THR A 17 -6.78 -4.18 -6.92
C THR A 17 -6.24 -5.37 -6.13
N ASP A 18 -5.08 -5.91 -6.50
CA ASP A 18 -4.42 -7.01 -5.78
C ASP A 18 -4.07 -6.61 -4.35
N VAL A 19 -3.42 -5.44 -4.19
CA VAL A 19 -3.10 -4.87 -2.87
C VAL A 19 -4.37 -4.57 -2.06
N ALA A 20 -5.41 -3.98 -2.68
CA ALA A 20 -6.64 -3.66 -1.98
C ALA A 20 -7.38 -4.92 -1.49
N ASN A 21 -7.44 -5.96 -2.33
CA ASN A 21 -8.09 -7.22 -1.98
C ASN A 21 -7.34 -7.94 -0.87
N ALA A 22 -6.00 -7.94 -0.89
CA ALA A 22 -5.23 -8.51 0.21
C ALA A 22 -5.54 -7.84 1.56
N VAL A 23 -5.78 -6.52 1.58
CA VAL A 23 -6.26 -5.82 2.79
C VAL A 23 -7.67 -6.26 3.17
N PHE A 24 -8.58 -6.39 2.21
CA PHE A 24 -9.95 -6.87 2.46
C PHE A 24 -10.01 -8.30 2.98
N ASP A 25 -9.07 -9.14 2.54
CA ASP A 25 -8.92 -10.52 2.99
C ASP A 25 -8.33 -10.61 4.42
N GLY A 26 -7.94 -9.47 5.01
CA GLY A 26 -7.45 -9.39 6.38
C GLY A 26 -5.95 -9.61 6.53
N ALA A 27 -5.16 -9.33 5.49
CA ALA A 27 -3.71 -9.42 5.61
C ALA A 27 -3.17 -8.40 6.62
N ASP A 28 -2.46 -8.88 7.65
CA ASP A 28 -1.78 -8.03 8.63
C ASP A 28 -0.56 -7.30 8.03
N VAL A 29 0.10 -7.93 7.04
CA VAL A 29 1.33 -7.44 6.42
C VAL A 29 1.28 -7.63 4.91
N LEU A 30 1.83 -6.64 4.20
CA LEU A 30 2.12 -6.70 2.78
C LEU A 30 3.62 -6.47 2.56
N MET A 31 4.15 -7.08 1.50
CA MET A 31 5.58 -7.09 1.21
C MET A 31 5.87 -6.50 -0.17
N LEU A 32 6.95 -5.74 -0.26
CA LEU A 32 7.60 -5.34 -1.50
C LEU A 32 8.93 -6.08 -1.62
N SER A 33 9.25 -6.54 -2.83
CA SER A 33 10.48 -7.27 -3.14
C SER A 33 11.34 -6.42 -4.07
N ASP A 34 11.45 -6.80 -5.35
CA ASP A 34 12.22 -6.12 -6.38
C ASP A 34 11.83 -4.65 -6.54
N GLU A 35 10.57 -4.33 -6.24
CA GLU A 35 10.06 -2.95 -6.27
C GLU A 35 10.86 -2.00 -5.37
N THR A 36 11.44 -2.50 -4.27
CA THR A 36 12.22 -1.71 -3.31
C THR A 36 13.71 -2.03 -3.28
N SER A 37 14.11 -3.26 -3.63
CA SER A 37 15.51 -3.66 -3.59
C SER A 37 16.30 -3.14 -4.80
N VAL A 38 15.70 -3.15 -5.99
CA VAL A 38 16.36 -2.80 -7.26
C VAL A 38 15.53 -1.86 -8.15
N GLY A 39 14.29 -1.54 -7.77
CA GLY A 39 13.38 -0.70 -8.54
C GLY A 39 13.85 0.74 -8.72
N LYS A 40 13.44 1.37 -9.83
CA LYS A 40 13.74 2.77 -10.15
C LYS A 40 12.98 3.78 -9.29
N TYR A 41 11.87 3.35 -8.68
CA TYR A 41 10.95 4.20 -7.91
C TYR A 41 10.61 3.61 -6.53
N PRO A 42 11.61 3.28 -5.69
CA PRO A 42 11.39 2.51 -4.47
C PRO A 42 10.57 3.30 -3.44
N LEU A 43 10.80 4.61 -3.32
CA LEU A 43 10.08 5.47 -2.39
C LEU A 43 8.63 5.69 -2.82
N GLU A 44 8.41 5.92 -4.12
CA GLU A 44 7.08 6.07 -4.71
C GLU A 44 6.28 4.78 -4.58
N CYS A 45 6.92 3.61 -4.73
CA CYS A 45 6.28 2.32 -4.56
C CYS A 45 5.75 2.17 -3.13
N VAL A 46 6.58 2.41 -2.11
CA VAL A 46 6.15 2.37 -0.70
C VAL A 46 5.01 3.37 -0.42
N LYS A 47 5.14 4.62 -0.90
CA LYS A 47 4.10 5.64 -0.74
C LYS A 47 2.79 5.24 -1.42
N THR A 48 2.86 4.59 -2.58
CA THR A 48 1.69 4.16 -3.34
C THR A 48 1.00 2.99 -2.64
N MET A 49 1.75 1.99 -2.20
CA MET A 49 1.21 0.88 -1.40
C MET A 49 0.51 1.40 -0.14
N LYS A 50 1.14 2.33 0.59
CA LYS A 50 0.51 2.98 1.76
C LYS A 50 -0.82 3.67 1.41
N LYS A 51 -0.87 4.44 0.32
CA LYS A 51 -2.10 5.11 -0.11
C LYS A 51 -3.22 4.12 -0.41
N ILE A 52 -2.91 2.98 -1.04
CA ILE A 52 -3.89 1.94 -1.33
C ILE A 52 -4.40 1.31 -0.04
N ILE A 53 -3.49 0.96 0.89
CA ILE A 53 -3.84 0.39 2.20
C ILE A 53 -4.74 1.35 3.00
N ASP A 54 -4.36 2.62 3.11
CA ASP A 54 -5.14 3.63 3.83
C ASP A 54 -6.53 3.79 3.21
N LYS A 55 -6.62 3.75 1.88
CA LYS A 55 -7.91 3.84 1.18
C LYS A 55 -8.76 2.58 1.38
N ALA A 56 -8.19 1.39 1.26
CA ALA A 56 -8.89 0.12 1.50
C ALA A 56 -9.42 0.05 2.94
N ASN A 57 -8.58 0.39 3.94
CA ASN A 57 -8.99 0.44 5.34
C ASN A 57 -10.14 1.42 5.59
N SER A 58 -10.15 2.58 4.92
CA SER A 58 -11.26 3.54 5.04
C SER A 58 -12.62 2.98 4.58
N VAL A 59 -12.61 1.98 3.69
CA VAL A 59 -13.81 1.29 3.22
C VAL A 59 -14.26 0.24 4.23
N LEU A 60 -13.33 -0.53 4.82
CA LEU A 60 -13.64 -1.54 5.83
C LEU A 60 -14.12 -0.93 7.15
N ASN A 61 -13.48 0.16 7.58
CA ASN A 61 -13.80 0.84 8.83
C ASN A 61 -13.60 2.35 8.66
N PRO A 62 -14.69 3.13 8.58
CA PRO A 62 -14.61 4.59 8.42
C PRO A 62 -13.79 5.28 9.51
N ASN A 63 -13.70 4.67 10.71
CA ASN A 63 -12.95 5.20 11.84
C ASN A 63 -11.47 4.74 11.89
N ALA A 64 -11.05 3.79 11.04
CA ALA A 64 -9.68 3.27 11.06
C ALA A 64 -8.62 4.32 10.67
N LEU A 65 -8.97 5.29 9.81
CA LEU A 65 -8.09 6.41 9.49
C LEU A 65 -7.75 7.24 10.74
N MET A 66 -8.68 7.37 11.69
CA MET A 66 -8.46 8.09 12.94
C MET A 66 -7.52 7.32 13.87
N TYR A 67 -7.60 5.99 13.90
CA TYR A 67 -6.72 5.13 14.71
C TYR A 67 -5.25 5.25 14.27
N ASN A 68 -4.97 5.14 12.97
CA ASN A 68 -3.60 5.23 12.45
C ASN A 68 -3.00 6.64 12.62
N GLN A 69 -3.80 7.70 12.47
CA GLN A 69 -3.35 9.07 12.74
C GLN A 69 -3.03 9.29 14.23
N SER A 70 -3.77 8.64 15.13
CA SER A 70 -3.52 8.71 16.57
C SER A 70 -2.20 8.02 16.93
N TYR A 71 -1.93 6.87 16.32
CA TYR A 71 -0.72 6.08 16.53
C TYR A 71 0.55 6.82 16.06
N GLU A 72 0.50 7.44 14.88
CA GLU A 72 1.61 8.23 14.34
C GLU A 72 1.86 9.53 15.13
N LYS A 73 0.83 10.10 15.79
CA LYS A 73 0.96 11.28 16.64
C LYS A 73 1.63 11.02 17.99
N HIS A 74 1.83 9.75 18.36
CA HIS A 74 2.41 9.35 19.67
C HIS A 74 3.81 8.74 19.53
N LYS A 75 4.41 8.85 18.34
CA LYS A 75 5.85 8.69 18.10
C LYS A 75 6.52 10.05 18.02
#